data_AF-A0A2Z3J646-F1
#
_entry.id   AF-A0A2Z3J646-F1
#
_cell.length_a   1.000
_cell.length_b   1.000
_cell.length_c   1.000
_cell.angle_alpha   90.00
_cell.angle_beta   90.00
_cell.angle_gamma   90.00
#
_symmetry.space_group_name_H-M   'P 1'
#
loop_
_entity.id
_entity.type
_entity.pdbx_description
1 polymer ?
#
loop_
_entity_poly.entity_id
_entity_poly.type
_entity_poly.pdbx_seq_one_letter_code
_entity_poly.pdbx_strand_id
1 'polypeptide(L)' 'MSCQHCVAAVNEALAEVDGVERVVQVDLDSGVAEVEGDADTQALLAAVREEGYEATMA' A
#
# COMPACT_ATOMS: atom_id res chain seq x y z
N MET A 1 5.69 13.30 10.12
CA MET A 1 4.30 13.63 10.49
C MET A 1 3.53 12.32 10.48
N SER A 2 3.28 11.74 11.64
CA SER A 2 2.74 10.39 11.81
C SER A 2 1.23 10.42 11.96
N CYS A 3 0.51 10.69 10.86
CA CYS A 3 -0.90 10.32 10.86
C CYS A 3 -0.98 8.81 10.71
N GLN A 4 -1.08 8.10 11.83
CA GLN A 4 -1.34 6.66 11.89
C GLN A 4 -2.55 6.26 11.01
N HIS A 5 -3.50 7.18 10.84
CA HIS A 5 -4.62 7.04 9.89
C HIS A 5 -4.18 6.87 8.44
N CYS A 6 -3.10 7.52 7.99
CA CYS A 6 -2.57 7.37 6.63
C CYS A 6 -1.96 5.97 6.43
N VAL A 7 -1.27 5.42 7.45
CA VAL A 7 -0.76 4.03 7.41
C VAL A 7 -1.92 3.07 7.29
N ALA A 8 -2.93 3.24 8.16
CA ALA A 8 -4.07 2.33 8.22
C ALA A 8 -4.84 2.33 6.90
N ALA A 9 -5.07 3.51 6.30
CA ALA A 9 -5.78 3.63 5.04
C ALA A 9 -5.03 2.98 3.87
N VAL A 10 -3.72 3.22 3.74
CA VAL A 10 -2.89 2.58 2.71
C VAL A 10 -2.80 1.06 2.93
N ASN A 11 -2.69 0.61 4.18
CA ASN A 11 -2.66 -0.83 4.50
C ASN A 11 -3.97 -1.52 4.12
N GLU A 12 -5.11 -0.92 4.46
CA GLU A 12 -6.44 -1.45 4.13
C GLU A 12 -6.66 -1.45 2.61
N ALA A 13 -6.37 -0.35 1.92
CA ALA A 13 -6.47 -0.26 0.47
C ALA A 13 -5.61 -1.31 -0.25
N LEU A 14 -4.38 -1.55 0.21
CA LEU A 14 -3.51 -2.60 -0.34
C LEU A 14 -4.04 -4.00 -0.02
N ALA A 15 -4.59 -4.23 1.17
CA ALA A 15 -5.16 -5.53 1.55
C ALA A 15 -6.44 -5.89 0.77
N GLU A 16 -7.16 -4.91 0.24
CA GLU A 16 -8.34 -5.11 -0.60
C GLU A 16 -8.00 -5.43 -2.07
N VAL A 17 -6.74 -5.31 -2.49
CA VAL A 17 -6.33 -5.60 -3.87
C VAL A 17 -6.33 -7.11 -4.13
N ASP A 18 -7.02 -7.53 -5.20
CA ASP A 18 -7.03 -8.92 -5.65
C ASP A 18 -5.60 -9.45 -5.93
N GLY A 19 -5.28 -10.58 -5.30
CA GLY A 19 -3.96 -11.21 -5.38
C GLY A 19 -3.00 -10.82 -4.25
N VAL A 20 -3.38 -9.90 -3.36
CA VAL A 20 -2.64 -9.64 -2.13
C VAL A 20 -2.91 -10.76 -1.14
N GLU A 21 -1.86 -11.46 -0.73
CA GLU A 21 -1.94 -12.48 0.32
C GLU A 21 -1.71 -11.85 1.69
N ARG A 22 -0.79 -10.86 1.76
CA ARG A 22 -0.43 -10.17 2.99
C ARG A 22 0.21 -8.82 2.71
N VAL A 23 -0.21 -7.79 3.44
CA VAL A 23 0.58 -6.55 3.59
C VAL A 23 1.57 -6.74 4.74
N VAL A 24 2.86 -6.84 4.44
CA VAL A 24 3.93 -7.13 5.41
C VAL A 24 4.15 -5.94 6.32
N GLN A 25 4.31 -4.76 5.73
CA GLN A 25 4.51 -3.51 6.46
C GLN A 25 4.19 -2.30 5.60
N VAL A 26 3.76 -1.22 6.25
CA VAL A 26 3.63 0.10 5.64
C VAL A 26 4.38 1.07 6.54
N ASP A 27 5.50 1.59 6.05
CA ASP A 27 6.36 2.53 6.75
C ASP A 27 6.21 3.91 6.11
N LEU A 28 5.56 4.82 6.84
CA LEU A 28 5.40 6.23 6.42
C LEU A 28 6.67 7.06 6.58
N ASP A 29 7.57 6.69 7.50
CA ASP A 29 8.81 7.42 7.73
C ASP A 29 9.78 7.18 6.57
N SER A 30 9.83 5.95 6.04
CA SER A 30 10.60 5.62 4.82
C SER A 30 9.81 5.75 3.52
N GLY A 31 8.47 5.78 3.58
CA GLY A 31 7.60 5.82 2.41
C GLY A 31 7.54 4.49 1.65
N VAL A 32 7.78 3.38 2.34
CA VAL A 32 7.86 2.03 1.75
C VAL A 32 6.72 1.17 2.26
N ALA A 33 6.00 0.53 1.34
CA ALA A 33 5.04 -0.52 1.64
C ALA A 33 5.55 -1.84 1.06
N GLU A 34 5.49 -2.90 1.86
CA GLU A 34 5.87 -4.25 1.46
C GLU A 34 4.63 -5.14 1.48
N VAL A 35 4.40 -5.82 0.36
CA VAL A 35 3.22 -6.64 0.11
C VAL A 35 3.68 -7.97 -0.48
N GLU A 36 3.15 -9.06 0.07
CA GLU A 36 3.34 -10.42 -0.41
C GLU A 36 2.06 -10.89 -1.13
N GLY A 37 2.25 -11.52 -2.29
CA GLY A 37 1.19 -12.10 -3.11
C GLY A 37 1.49 -12.02 -4.60
N ASP A 38 0.49 -12.38 -5.39
CA ASP A 38 0.50 -12.34 -6.87
C ASP A 38 -0.28 -11.13 -7.42
N ALA A 39 -0.51 -10.12 -6.58
CA ALA A 39 -1.24 -8.91 -6.96
C ALA A 39 -0.59 -8.19 -8.14
N ASP A 40 -1.43 -7.70 -9.05
CA ASP A 40 -0.94 -6.89 -10.17
C ASP A 40 -0.39 -5.56 -9.65
N THR A 41 0.83 -5.21 -10.08
CA THR A 41 1.48 -4.01 -9.57
C THR A 41 0.71 -2.73 -9.92
N GLN A 42 0.05 -2.67 -11.07
CA GLN A 42 -0.75 -1.50 -11.43
C GLN A 42 -1.97 -1.37 -10.51
N ALA A 43 -2.55 -2.49 -10.08
CA ALA A 43 -3.64 -2.50 -9.11
C ALA A 43 -3.18 -2.00 -7.73
N LEU A 44 -2.01 -2.44 -7.26
CA LEU A 44 -1.41 -1.93 -6.01
C LEU A 44 -1.16 -0.42 -6.08
N LEU A 45 -0.58 0.07 -7.19
CA LEU A 45 -0.31 1.50 -7.39
C LEU A 45 -1.60 2.33 -7.49
N ALA A 46 -2.66 1.77 -8.08
CA ALA A 46 -3.96 2.41 -8.16
C ALA A 46 -4.60 2.55 -6.77
N ALA A 47 -4.58 1.50 -5.95
CA ALA A 47 -5.10 1.54 -4.58
C ALA A 47 -4.43 2.64 -3.75
N VAL A 48 -3.10 2.76 -3.83
CA VAL A 48 -2.36 3.82 -3.14
C VAL A 48 -2.72 5.22 -3.67
N ARG A 49 -2.97 5.34 -4.97
CA ARG A 49 -3.41 6.60 -5.61
C ARG A 49 -4.82 7.01 -5.23
N GLU A 50 -5.73 6.06 -5.02
CA GLU A 50 -7.08 6.33 -4.54
C GLU A 50 -7.07 6.92 -3.12
N GLU A 51 -6.12 6.50 -2.29
CA GLU A 51 -5.83 7.10 -0.98
C GLU A 51 -5.14 8.49 -1.07
N GLY A 52 -4.82 8.95 -2.28
CA GLY A 52 -4.22 10.26 -2.54
C GLY A 52 -2.70 10.28 -2.49
N TYR A 53 -2.04 9.12 -2.59
CA TYR A 53 -0.58 9.01 -2.58
C TYR A 53 -0.04 8.49 -3.92
N GLU A 54 1.17 8.87 -4.28
CA GLU A 54 1.86 8.30 -5.43
C GLU A 54 2.88 7.27 -4.95
N ALA A 55 2.87 6.08 -5.55
CA ALA A 55 3.84 5.03 -5.30
C ALA A 55 4.50 4.58 -6.61
N THR A 56 5.67 3.96 -6.49
CA THR A 56 6.40 3.34 -7.59
C THR A 56 7.03 2.04 -7.10
N MET A 57 7.26 1.09 -8.00
CA MET A 57 8.09 -0.07 -7.66
C MET A 57 9.54 0.39 -7.42
N ALA A 58 10.12 -0.07 -6.32
CA ALA A 58 11.54 0.11 -5.99
C ALA A 58 12.39 -1.01 -6.61
#